data_AF-A0A7W0SJI1-F1
#
_entry.id   AF-A0A7W0SJI1-F1
#
_cell.length_a   1.000
_cell.length_b   1.000
_cell.length_c   1.000
_cell.angle_alpha   90.00
_cell.angle_beta   90.00
_cell.angle_gamma   90.00
#
_symmetry.space_group_name_H-M   'P 1'
#
loop_
_entity.id
_entity.type
_entity.pdbx_description
1 polymer ?
#
loop_
_entity_poly.entity_id
_entity_poly.type
_entity_poly.pdbx_seq_one_letter_code
_entity_poly.pdbx_strand_id
1 'polypeptide(L)'
;YEHMPLRRSSLPRGPDMRIYRRAQFSDLVQINMLDTRQYRSDQPCGGVIQPRCADALSESQTMTGPVQERWLLHNLDRSPARWNIIAQQTMLAQYKAGDGADALFNMDAWDGYAAARARVLGFMAHRKPPNPVVITGDVHSSWVNDLQVDFNEEDSTVVGTELVGPSISSDMPPAFALAVEIARPDNPHVKFFDGRSHGYVLCDIDRQRMRSDYRMISDVTTPGAPVSTLASFEIADGRAGGLPA
;
A
#
# COMPACT_ATOMS: atom_id res chain seq x y z
N TYR A 1 -5.75 -15.33 16.66
CA TYR A 1 -7.07 -14.93 17.19
C TYR A 1 -7.01 -14.59 18.68
N GLU A 2 -6.53 -15.49 19.53
CA GLU A 2 -6.55 -15.37 21.01
C GLU A 2 -5.93 -14.08 21.58
N HIS A 3 -4.92 -13.51 20.91
CA HIS A 3 -4.19 -12.33 21.37
C HIS A 3 -4.59 -11.03 20.64
N MET A 4 -5.68 -11.05 19.86
CA MET A 4 -6.17 -9.89 19.12
C MET A 4 -7.64 -9.64 19.48
N PRO A 5 -8.08 -8.38 19.62
CA PRO A 5 -9.45 -8.03 19.98
C PRO A 5 -10.41 -8.19 18.79
N LEU A 6 -10.53 -9.40 18.26
CA LEU A 6 -11.34 -9.71 17.08
C LEU A 6 -12.74 -10.17 17.48
N ARG A 7 -13.71 -9.90 16.60
CA ARG A 7 -15.08 -10.42 16.75
C ARG A 7 -15.10 -11.93 16.55
N ARG A 8 -16.09 -12.60 17.13
CA ARG A 8 -16.33 -14.05 16.96
C ARG A 8 -16.46 -14.49 15.49
N SER A 9 -16.85 -13.60 14.58
CA SER A 9 -16.87 -13.85 13.13
C SER A 9 -15.49 -14.18 12.53
N SER A 10 -14.40 -13.86 13.24
CA SER A 10 -13.02 -14.17 12.86
C SER A 10 -12.45 -15.36 13.63
N LEU A 11 -13.27 -16.13 14.36
CA LEU A 11 -12.79 -17.36 15.00
C LEU A 11 -12.32 -18.35 13.92
N PRO A 12 -11.07 -18.86 13.99
CA PRO A 12 -10.52 -19.73 12.97
C PRO A 12 -11.21 -21.10 12.93
N ARG A 13 -11.20 -21.73 11.76
CA ARG A 13 -11.64 -23.11 11.53
C ARG A 13 -10.51 -23.85 10.81
N GLY A 14 -9.70 -24.60 11.56
CA GLY A 14 -8.47 -25.19 11.02
C GLY A 14 -7.52 -24.08 10.53
N PRO A 15 -6.99 -24.17 9.29
CA PRO A 15 -6.11 -23.15 8.73
C PRO A 15 -6.87 -21.88 8.28
N ASP A 16 -8.21 -21.90 8.24
CA ASP A 16 -9.01 -20.83 7.67
C ASP A 16 -9.48 -19.80 8.70
N MET A 17 -9.25 -18.52 8.43
CA MET A 17 -9.68 -17.43 9.32
C MET A 17 -10.18 -16.22 8.52
N ARG A 18 -11.42 -15.76 8.70
CA ARG A 18 -11.87 -14.52 8.05
C ARG A 18 -11.26 -13.30 8.75
N ILE A 19 -10.19 -12.74 8.16
CA ILE A 19 -9.52 -11.54 8.66
C ILE A 19 -10.02 -10.29 7.94
N TYR A 20 -10.08 -10.30 6.61
CA TYR A 20 -10.52 -9.12 5.85
C TYR A 20 -11.95 -8.72 6.21
N ARG A 21 -12.17 -7.41 6.29
CA ARG A 21 -13.41 -6.82 6.81
C ARG A 21 -13.50 -5.34 6.46
N ARG A 22 -14.70 -4.78 6.65
CA ARG A 22 -14.97 -3.36 6.43
C ARG A 22 -15.26 -2.68 7.76
N ALA A 23 -14.74 -1.47 7.94
CA ALA A 23 -15.15 -0.53 8.97
C ALA A 23 -15.63 0.77 8.32
N GLN A 24 -16.53 1.48 8.97
CA GLN A 24 -17.07 2.74 8.47
C GLN A 24 -17.26 3.71 9.63
N PHE A 25 -16.82 4.94 9.44
CA PHE A 25 -16.92 6.04 10.39
C PHE A 25 -17.77 7.14 9.75
N SER A 26 -19.08 7.11 10.05
CA SER A 26 -20.08 7.97 9.39
C SER A 26 -20.03 7.84 7.85
N ASP A 27 -20.36 8.92 7.15
CA ASP A 27 -20.10 9.20 5.75
C ASP A 27 -18.70 9.80 5.51
N LEU A 28 -17.82 9.83 6.52
CA LEU A 28 -16.49 10.42 6.38
C LEU A 28 -15.48 9.41 5.81
N VAL A 29 -15.30 8.27 6.49
CA VAL A 29 -14.28 7.27 6.12
C VAL A 29 -14.89 5.88 6.02
N GLN A 30 -14.61 5.19 4.93
CA GLN A 30 -14.78 3.75 4.80
C GLN A 30 -13.39 3.08 4.73
N ILE A 31 -13.15 2.07 5.55
CA ILE A 31 -11.91 1.30 5.56
C ILE A 31 -12.19 -0.13 5.09
N ASN A 32 -11.61 -0.51 3.97
CA ASN A 32 -11.55 -1.88 3.48
C ASN A 32 -10.23 -2.51 3.94
N MET A 33 -10.27 -3.31 5.00
CA MET A 33 -9.10 -4.00 5.53
C MET A 33 -8.91 -5.32 4.77
N LEU A 34 -7.80 -5.46 4.05
CA LEU A 34 -7.49 -6.63 3.23
C LEU A 34 -6.67 -7.69 3.98
N ASP A 35 -6.55 -8.83 3.32
CA ASP A 35 -5.75 -9.99 3.70
C ASP A 35 -5.08 -10.47 2.42
N THR A 36 -3.82 -10.08 2.26
CA THR A 36 -3.04 -10.39 1.06
C THR A 36 -2.09 -11.58 1.27
N ARG A 37 -2.39 -12.43 2.27
CA ARG A 37 -1.58 -13.62 2.60
C ARG A 37 -2.37 -14.91 2.45
N GLN A 38 -3.58 -14.99 2.98
CA GLN A 38 -4.31 -16.26 3.05
C GLN A 38 -4.81 -16.76 1.68
N TYR A 39 -5.03 -15.85 0.73
CA TYR A 39 -5.70 -16.16 -0.54
C TYR A 39 -4.87 -15.84 -1.79
N ARG A 40 -3.60 -15.45 -1.61
CA ARG A 40 -2.73 -15.14 -2.74
C ARG A 40 -2.20 -16.40 -3.42
N SER A 41 -1.86 -16.28 -4.69
CA SER A 41 -1.01 -17.26 -5.35
C SER A 41 0.39 -17.30 -4.73
N ASP A 42 1.16 -18.32 -5.08
CA ASP A 42 2.58 -18.40 -4.71
C ASP A 42 3.38 -17.25 -5.35
N GLN A 43 4.46 -16.83 -4.69
CA GLN A 43 5.32 -15.77 -5.20
C GLN A 43 5.99 -16.23 -6.51
N PRO A 44 5.86 -15.48 -7.61
CA PRO A 44 6.38 -15.90 -8.90
C PRO A 44 7.91 -15.69 -8.99
N CYS A 45 8.49 -16.21 -10.07
CA CYS A 45 9.87 -15.94 -10.50
C CYS A 45 10.97 -16.44 -9.54
N GLY A 46 10.64 -17.27 -8.55
CA GLY A 46 11.61 -18.04 -7.76
C GLY A 46 12.42 -17.24 -6.73
N GLY A 47 12.04 -15.99 -6.42
CA GLY A 47 12.70 -15.17 -5.42
C GLY A 47 11.94 -13.88 -5.11
N VAL A 48 12.37 -13.16 -4.06
CA VAL A 48 11.67 -11.94 -3.58
C VAL A 48 11.97 -10.73 -4.47
N ILE A 49 13.23 -10.49 -4.80
CA ILE A 49 13.65 -9.41 -5.71
C ILE A 49 14.17 -10.04 -6.98
N GLN A 50 13.39 -9.93 -8.07
CA GLN A 50 13.67 -10.59 -9.34
C GLN A 50 13.21 -9.74 -10.53
N PRO A 51 13.79 -9.94 -11.73
CA PRO A 51 13.15 -9.54 -12.97
C PRO A 51 11.77 -10.19 -13.10
N ARG A 52 10.82 -9.51 -13.73
CA ARG A 52 9.49 -10.09 -13.98
C ARG A 52 9.57 -11.22 -14.98
N CYS A 53 9.05 -12.37 -14.58
CA CYS A 53 8.80 -13.53 -15.44
C CYS A 53 7.34 -13.53 -15.94
N ALA A 54 7.00 -14.46 -16.84
CA ALA A 54 5.65 -14.59 -17.38
C ALA A 54 4.58 -14.77 -16.29
N ASP A 55 4.90 -15.51 -15.22
CA ASP A 55 3.95 -15.72 -14.12
C ASP A 55 3.61 -14.43 -13.37
N ALA A 56 4.56 -13.50 -13.18
CA ALA A 56 4.29 -12.21 -12.52
C ALA A 56 3.33 -11.31 -13.33
N LEU A 57 3.24 -11.56 -14.63
CA LEU A 57 2.37 -10.85 -15.57
C LEU A 57 1.06 -11.59 -15.85
N SER A 58 0.92 -12.85 -15.39
CA SER A 58 -0.23 -13.69 -15.71
C SER A 58 -1.53 -13.15 -15.10
N GLU A 59 -2.60 -13.15 -15.89
CA GLU A 59 -3.95 -12.78 -15.42
C GLU A 59 -4.48 -13.70 -14.32
N SER A 60 -3.98 -14.94 -14.25
CA SER A 60 -4.36 -15.91 -13.22
C SER A 60 -3.78 -15.60 -11.84
N GLN A 61 -2.77 -14.73 -11.74
CA GLN A 61 -2.24 -14.35 -10.44
C GLN A 61 -3.22 -13.51 -9.63
N THR A 62 -3.21 -13.74 -8.33
CA THR A 62 -4.07 -13.01 -7.39
C THR A 62 -3.36 -12.75 -6.07
N MET A 63 -3.56 -11.56 -5.53
CA MET A 63 -3.07 -11.17 -4.20
C MET A 63 -4.14 -11.39 -3.11
N THR A 64 -5.42 -11.39 -3.47
CA THR A 64 -6.56 -11.44 -2.52
C THR A 64 -7.50 -12.61 -2.79
N GLY A 65 -7.29 -13.35 -3.87
CA GLY A 65 -8.27 -14.32 -4.36
C GLY A 65 -9.50 -13.64 -4.97
N PRO A 66 -10.24 -14.36 -5.83
CA PRO A 66 -11.34 -13.76 -6.60
C PRO A 66 -12.53 -13.31 -5.74
N VAL A 67 -12.73 -13.91 -4.57
CA VAL A 67 -13.86 -13.58 -3.67
C VAL A 67 -13.62 -12.23 -2.98
N GLN A 68 -12.42 -12.02 -2.44
CA GLN A 68 -12.08 -10.78 -1.76
C GLN A 68 -11.88 -9.63 -2.73
N GLU A 69 -11.32 -9.88 -3.92
CA GLU A 69 -11.20 -8.87 -4.98
C GLU A 69 -12.60 -8.31 -5.33
N ARG A 70 -13.56 -9.18 -5.65
CA ARG A 70 -14.96 -8.75 -5.92
C ARG A 70 -15.58 -8.00 -4.74
N TRP A 71 -15.31 -8.45 -3.51
CA TRP A 71 -15.78 -7.77 -2.30
C TRP A 71 -15.21 -6.36 -2.17
N LEU A 72 -13.92 -6.16 -2.46
CA LEU A 72 -13.27 -4.85 -2.44
C LEU A 72 -13.89 -3.94 -3.49
N LEU A 73 -13.97 -4.40 -4.74
CA LEU A 73 -14.51 -3.61 -5.85
C LEU A 73 -15.97 -3.21 -5.58
N HIS A 74 -16.78 -4.13 -5.05
CA HIS A 74 -18.16 -3.83 -4.65
C HIS A 74 -18.23 -2.74 -3.56
N ASN A 75 -17.39 -2.82 -2.53
CA ASN A 75 -17.40 -1.82 -1.46
C ASN A 75 -16.93 -0.44 -1.93
N LEU A 76 -15.96 -0.39 -2.84
CA LEU A 76 -15.52 0.86 -3.47
C LEU A 76 -16.63 1.47 -4.33
N ASP A 77 -17.34 0.66 -5.12
CA ASP A 77 -18.43 1.13 -5.99
C ASP A 77 -19.61 1.72 -5.22
N ARG A 78 -19.91 1.14 -4.07
CA ARG A 78 -21.11 1.43 -3.28
C ARG A 78 -20.84 2.37 -2.10
N SER A 79 -19.60 2.83 -1.93
CA SER A 79 -19.21 3.61 -0.77
C SER A 79 -19.93 4.97 -0.75
N PRO A 80 -20.70 5.29 0.31
CA PRO A 80 -21.20 6.65 0.51
C PRO A 80 -20.15 7.56 1.18
N ALA A 81 -18.98 7.01 1.55
CA ALA A 81 -17.97 7.74 2.31
C ALA A 81 -17.16 8.70 1.43
N ARG A 82 -16.72 9.81 2.02
CA ARG A 82 -15.81 10.78 1.37
C ARG A 82 -14.43 10.21 1.13
N TRP A 83 -13.89 9.44 2.08
CA TRP A 83 -12.57 8.81 1.99
C TRP A 83 -12.70 7.29 1.95
N ASN A 84 -12.07 6.66 0.96
CA ASN A 84 -12.07 5.21 0.79
C ASN A 84 -10.66 4.65 1.06
N ILE A 85 -10.43 4.19 2.28
CA ILE A 85 -9.15 3.62 2.68
C ILE A 85 -9.11 2.14 2.32
N ILE A 86 -8.05 1.71 1.65
CA ILE A 86 -7.68 0.32 1.42
C ILE A 86 -6.48 0.01 2.32
N ALA A 87 -6.74 -0.62 3.47
CA ALA A 87 -5.70 -0.95 4.44
C ALA A 87 -5.18 -2.36 4.19
N GLN A 88 -3.90 -2.50 3.88
CA GLN A 88 -3.30 -3.77 3.44
C GLN A 88 -1.80 -3.83 3.75
N GLN A 89 -1.15 -4.94 3.40
CA GLN A 89 0.15 -5.33 3.94
C GLN A 89 1.33 -4.81 3.10
N THR A 90 1.33 -4.98 1.78
CA THR A 90 2.52 -4.85 0.91
C THR A 90 2.37 -3.78 -0.17
N MET A 91 3.43 -3.09 -0.59
CA MET A 91 3.33 -1.97 -1.54
C MET A 91 2.50 -2.28 -2.79
N LEU A 92 1.50 -1.43 -3.06
CA LEU A 92 0.66 -1.47 -4.24
C LEU A 92 1.30 -0.75 -5.41
N ALA A 93 1.91 0.42 -5.17
CA ALA A 93 2.62 1.14 -6.22
C ALA A 93 3.74 0.27 -6.81
N GLN A 94 3.98 0.42 -8.11
CA GLN A 94 5.13 -0.22 -8.74
C GLN A 94 6.41 0.39 -8.17
N TYR A 95 7.43 -0.42 -7.94
CA TYR A 95 8.78 0.09 -7.74
C TYR A 95 9.76 -0.77 -8.53
N LYS A 96 10.35 -0.17 -9.58
CA LYS A 96 11.37 -0.84 -10.39
C LYS A 96 12.76 -0.37 -9.99
N ALA A 97 13.70 -1.30 -9.86
CA ALA A 97 15.11 -0.97 -9.72
C ALA A 97 15.86 -1.33 -11.00
N GLY A 98 16.34 -0.31 -11.72
CA GLY A 98 16.92 -0.45 -13.05
C GLY A 98 15.88 -0.43 -14.16
N ASP A 99 16.32 -0.71 -15.39
CA ASP A 99 15.54 -0.54 -16.61
C ASP A 99 15.55 -1.79 -17.51
N GLY A 100 14.59 -1.82 -18.44
CA GLY A 100 14.48 -2.87 -19.45
C GLY A 100 14.06 -4.22 -18.85
N ALA A 101 14.46 -5.31 -19.52
CA ALA A 101 14.08 -6.66 -19.15
C ALA A 101 14.69 -7.13 -17.81
N ASP A 102 15.79 -6.52 -17.39
CA ASP A 102 16.52 -6.86 -16.16
C ASP A 102 16.10 -6.02 -14.95
N ALA A 103 15.13 -5.11 -15.12
CA ALA A 103 14.59 -4.31 -14.03
C ALA A 103 14.06 -5.22 -12.91
N LEU A 104 14.49 -4.93 -11.68
CA LEU A 104 14.16 -5.73 -10.51
C LEU A 104 12.91 -5.21 -9.80
N PHE A 105 12.10 -6.14 -9.31
CA PHE A 105 10.81 -5.87 -8.69
C PHE A 105 10.61 -6.75 -7.46
N ASN A 106 9.75 -6.33 -6.53
CA ASN A 106 9.37 -7.13 -5.37
C ASN A 106 8.24 -8.11 -5.71
N MET A 107 8.58 -9.38 -5.90
CA MET A 107 7.64 -10.48 -6.21
C MET A 107 6.74 -10.87 -5.03
N ASP A 108 7.07 -10.48 -3.79
CA ASP A 108 6.19 -10.70 -2.63
C ASP A 108 5.13 -9.60 -2.48
N ALA A 109 5.37 -8.43 -3.07
CA ALA A 109 4.44 -7.29 -3.13
C ALA A 109 3.62 -7.30 -4.43
N TRP A 110 2.81 -6.26 -4.67
CA TRP A 110 1.91 -6.21 -5.82
C TRP A 110 2.63 -6.17 -7.17
N ASP A 111 3.94 -5.90 -7.20
CA ASP A 111 4.76 -6.00 -8.40
C ASP A 111 4.91 -7.42 -8.95
N GLY A 112 4.79 -8.45 -8.11
CA GLY A 112 4.68 -9.84 -8.54
C GLY A 112 3.29 -10.24 -9.04
N TYR A 113 2.30 -9.35 -8.92
CA TYR A 113 0.89 -9.65 -9.22
C TYR A 113 0.32 -8.56 -10.12
N ALA A 114 1.04 -8.23 -11.20
CA ALA A 114 0.82 -7.03 -12.01
C ALA A 114 -0.60 -6.97 -12.59
N ALA A 115 -1.13 -8.09 -13.08
CA ALA A 115 -2.50 -8.15 -13.58
C ALA A 115 -3.55 -7.92 -12.49
N ALA A 116 -3.33 -8.44 -11.28
CA ALA A 116 -4.22 -8.19 -10.13
C ALA A 116 -4.21 -6.72 -9.71
N ARG A 117 -3.03 -6.09 -9.68
CA ARG A 117 -2.90 -4.64 -9.46
C ARG A 117 -3.67 -3.87 -10.53
N ALA A 118 -3.47 -4.20 -11.81
CA ALA A 118 -4.11 -3.52 -12.92
C ALA A 118 -5.65 -3.58 -12.83
N ARG A 119 -6.23 -4.71 -12.40
CA ARG A 119 -7.68 -4.82 -12.16
C ARG A 119 -8.18 -3.85 -11.09
N VAL A 120 -7.45 -3.71 -9.98
CA VAL A 120 -7.81 -2.78 -8.89
C VAL A 120 -7.65 -1.33 -9.31
N LEU A 121 -6.49 -0.95 -9.89
CA LEU A 121 -6.22 0.43 -10.33
C LEU A 121 -7.13 0.85 -11.49
N GLY A 122 -7.33 -0.03 -12.47
CA GLY A 122 -8.24 0.19 -13.59
C GLY A 122 -9.70 0.31 -13.14
N PHE A 123 -10.13 -0.44 -12.13
CA PHE A 123 -11.44 -0.25 -11.51
C PHE A 123 -11.56 1.14 -10.87
N MET A 124 -10.56 1.59 -10.12
CA MET A 124 -10.58 2.94 -9.52
C MET A 124 -10.61 4.03 -10.59
N ALA A 125 -9.90 3.85 -11.71
CA ALA A 125 -9.95 4.76 -12.85
C ALA A 125 -11.36 4.84 -13.46
N HIS A 126 -12.00 3.68 -13.65
CA HIS A 126 -13.29 3.57 -14.33
C HIS A 126 -14.47 3.99 -13.45
N ARG A 127 -14.49 3.55 -12.19
CA ARG A 127 -15.61 3.77 -11.26
C ARG A 127 -15.43 5.01 -10.38
N LYS A 128 -14.20 5.55 -10.29
CA LYS A 128 -13.86 6.78 -9.56
C LYS A 128 -14.45 6.82 -8.14
N PRO A 129 -14.16 5.81 -7.29
CA PRO A 129 -14.58 5.88 -5.89
C PRO A 129 -14.04 7.16 -5.25
N PRO A 130 -14.77 7.82 -4.32
CA PRO A 130 -14.29 9.04 -3.69
C PRO A 130 -12.97 8.82 -2.93
N ASN A 131 -11.96 9.63 -3.24
CA ASN A 131 -10.66 9.72 -2.56
C ASN A 131 -10.10 8.38 -2.05
N PRO A 132 -9.68 7.48 -2.96
CA PRO A 132 -9.10 6.22 -2.57
C PRO A 132 -7.67 6.42 -2.05
N VAL A 133 -7.41 5.93 -0.84
CA VAL A 133 -6.10 6.00 -0.19
C VAL A 133 -5.68 4.59 0.23
N VAL A 134 -4.50 4.16 -0.14
CA VAL A 134 -3.94 2.86 0.24
C VAL A 134 -3.00 3.08 1.42
N ILE A 135 -3.15 2.29 2.48
CA ILE A 135 -2.24 2.29 3.63
C ILE A 135 -1.54 0.94 3.70
N THR A 136 -0.21 0.99 3.83
CA THR A 136 0.68 -0.15 3.64
C THR A 136 1.80 -0.19 4.69
N GLY A 137 2.47 -1.33 4.86
CA GLY A 137 3.71 -1.49 5.64
C GLY A 137 4.68 -2.45 4.96
N ASP A 138 5.11 -3.49 5.70
CA ASP A 138 5.98 -4.61 5.25
C ASP A 138 7.43 -4.23 4.90
N VAL A 139 7.66 -3.17 4.13
CA VAL A 139 8.97 -2.81 3.56
C VAL A 139 9.92 -2.06 4.49
N HIS A 140 9.59 -1.95 5.78
CA HIS A 140 10.42 -1.34 6.83
C HIS A 140 10.95 0.07 6.49
N SER A 141 10.18 0.85 5.74
CA SER A 141 10.56 2.16 5.24
C SER A 141 9.31 2.98 4.94
N SER A 142 9.45 4.30 4.92
CA SER A 142 8.36 5.23 4.69
C SER A 142 8.27 5.63 3.23
N TRP A 143 7.07 5.65 2.67
CA TRP A 143 6.84 6.09 1.28
C TRP A 143 5.54 6.84 1.12
N VAL A 144 5.53 7.77 0.16
CA VAL A 144 4.31 8.34 -0.42
C VAL A 144 4.37 8.12 -1.92
N ASN A 145 3.38 7.43 -2.47
CA ASN A 145 3.30 7.13 -3.90
C ASN A 145 1.99 7.64 -4.48
N ASP A 146 2.06 8.24 -5.67
CA ASP A 146 0.88 8.42 -6.51
C ASP A 146 0.54 7.08 -7.18
N LEU A 147 -0.72 6.66 -7.12
CA LEU A 147 -1.17 5.42 -7.74
C LEU A 147 -1.68 5.71 -9.14
N GLN A 148 -0.97 5.23 -10.15
CA GLN A 148 -1.29 5.44 -11.57
C GLN A 148 -1.93 4.18 -12.18
N VAL A 149 -2.73 4.35 -13.24
CA VAL A 149 -3.34 3.20 -13.95
C VAL A 149 -2.27 2.34 -14.63
N ASP A 150 -1.34 3.00 -15.30
CA ASP A 150 -0.13 2.43 -15.88
C ASP A 150 1.09 3.19 -15.34
N PHE A 151 2.06 2.50 -14.74
CA PHE A 151 3.26 3.12 -14.17
C PHE A 151 4.38 3.30 -15.21
N ASN A 152 4.21 2.81 -16.43
CA ASN A 152 5.20 2.96 -17.50
C ASN A 152 4.91 4.16 -18.42
N GLU A 153 3.77 4.83 -18.22
CA GLU A 153 3.33 6.00 -18.98
C GLU A 153 3.47 7.26 -18.12
N GLU A 154 4.26 8.23 -18.58
CA GLU A 154 4.63 9.43 -17.80
C GLU A 154 3.41 10.26 -17.35
N ASP A 155 2.42 10.40 -18.24
CA ASP A 155 1.20 11.19 -18.01
C ASP A 155 -0.01 10.34 -17.56
N SER A 156 0.26 9.15 -17.02
CA SER A 156 -0.78 8.23 -16.56
C SER A 156 -1.65 8.84 -15.46
N THR A 157 -2.96 8.59 -15.54
CA THR A 157 -3.92 9.15 -14.59
C THR A 157 -3.66 8.63 -13.18
N VAL A 158 -3.45 9.56 -12.24
CA VAL A 158 -3.39 9.26 -10.81
C VAL A 158 -4.80 9.00 -10.29
N VAL A 159 -5.03 7.79 -9.78
CA VAL A 159 -6.33 7.32 -9.30
C VAL A 159 -6.43 7.27 -7.78
N GLY A 160 -5.32 7.39 -7.05
CA GLY A 160 -5.27 7.41 -5.59
C GLY A 160 -3.88 7.73 -5.06
N THR A 161 -3.72 7.66 -3.75
CA THR A 161 -2.43 7.86 -3.05
C THR A 161 -2.14 6.65 -2.17
N GLU A 162 -0.89 6.19 -2.15
CA GLU A 162 -0.42 5.18 -1.20
C GLU A 162 0.47 5.81 -0.15
N LEU A 163 0.16 5.52 1.11
CA LEU A 163 0.92 5.90 2.30
C LEU A 163 1.52 4.62 2.90
N VAL A 164 2.82 4.45 2.72
CA VAL A 164 3.55 3.30 3.27
C VAL A 164 4.19 3.72 4.58
N GLY A 165 3.77 3.10 5.68
CA GLY A 165 4.32 3.36 7.00
C GLY A 165 5.67 2.66 7.21
N PRO A 166 6.56 3.26 8.03
CA PRO A 166 7.80 2.61 8.44
C PRO A 166 7.51 1.39 9.32
N SER A 167 8.56 0.68 9.72
CA SER A 167 8.46 -0.29 10.79
C SER A 167 8.39 0.41 12.17
N ILE A 168 7.81 -0.28 13.14
CA ILE A 168 7.93 0.11 14.55
C ILE A 168 9.39 -0.06 15.02
N SER A 169 10.05 -1.16 14.63
CA SER A 169 11.41 -1.49 15.10
C SER A 169 12.20 -2.43 14.20
N SER A 170 11.68 -2.82 13.04
CA SER A 170 12.33 -3.80 12.15
C SER A 170 13.20 -3.07 11.13
N ASP A 171 14.46 -3.45 11.00
CA ASP A 171 15.38 -2.72 10.13
C ASP A 171 15.17 -3.01 8.64
N MET A 172 15.43 -2.00 7.81
CA MET A 172 15.79 -2.16 6.41
C MET A 172 17.33 -2.20 6.30
N PRO A 173 17.93 -3.22 5.66
CA PRO A 173 19.37 -3.23 5.45
C PRO A 173 19.85 -2.01 4.65
N PRO A 174 20.94 -1.33 5.05
CA PRO A 174 21.41 -0.10 4.39
C PRO A 174 21.67 -0.24 2.89
N ALA A 175 22.12 -1.41 2.43
CA ALA A 175 22.32 -1.68 1.02
C ALA A 175 21.02 -1.65 0.20
N PHE A 176 19.90 -2.11 0.77
CA PHE A 176 18.59 -2.03 0.12
C PHE A 176 18.09 -0.58 0.08
N ALA A 177 18.23 0.17 1.18
CA ALA A 177 17.88 1.59 1.20
C ALA A 177 18.67 2.39 0.14
N LEU A 178 19.97 2.11 0.00
CA LEU A 178 20.80 2.73 -1.03
C LEU A 178 20.37 2.34 -2.45
N ALA A 179 20.05 1.07 -2.69
CA ALA A 179 19.55 0.62 -3.99
C ALA A 179 18.24 1.32 -4.37
N VAL A 180 17.34 1.51 -3.39
CA VAL A 180 16.11 2.29 -3.56
C VAL A 180 16.40 3.77 -3.84
N GLU A 181 17.33 4.39 -3.12
CA GLU A 181 17.66 5.80 -3.39
C GLU A 181 18.21 5.98 -4.82
N ILE A 182 19.06 5.05 -5.29
CA ILE A 182 19.66 5.07 -6.63
C ILE A 182 18.60 4.92 -7.73
N ALA A 183 17.63 4.00 -7.58
CA ALA A 183 16.62 3.72 -8.58
C ALA A 183 15.37 4.63 -8.50
N ARG A 184 15.30 5.51 -7.49
CA ARG A 184 14.16 6.43 -7.32
C ARG A 184 13.84 7.28 -8.57
N PRO A 185 14.82 7.80 -9.34
CA PRO A 185 14.54 8.56 -10.57
C PRO A 185 13.71 7.78 -11.61
N ASP A 186 13.80 6.45 -11.61
CA ASP A 186 13.07 5.60 -12.56
C ASP A 186 11.58 5.43 -12.16
N ASN A 187 11.18 6.01 -11.02
CA ASN A 187 9.87 5.86 -10.39
C ASN A 187 9.28 7.24 -10.03
N PRO A 188 8.89 8.08 -11.01
CA PRO A 188 8.48 9.48 -10.78
C PRO A 188 7.19 9.65 -9.95
N HIS A 189 6.41 8.58 -9.80
CA HIS A 189 5.24 8.52 -8.92
C HIS A 189 5.61 8.45 -7.42
N VAL A 190 6.86 8.10 -7.08
CA VAL A 190 7.36 8.10 -5.69
C VAL A 190 7.64 9.54 -5.24
N LYS A 191 6.81 10.07 -4.35
CA LYS A 191 6.90 11.45 -3.83
C LYS A 191 7.74 11.56 -2.58
N PHE A 192 7.91 10.46 -1.86
CA PHE A 192 8.69 10.41 -0.63
C PHE A 192 9.28 9.02 -0.42
N PHE A 193 10.50 8.99 0.13
CA PHE A 193 11.14 7.78 0.63
C PHE A 193 11.97 8.14 1.87
N ASP A 194 11.84 7.35 2.94
CA ASP A 194 12.80 7.30 4.03
C ASP A 194 13.03 5.83 4.44
N GLY A 195 14.24 5.33 4.21
CA GLY A 195 14.64 3.96 4.49
C GLY A 195 15.40 3.76 5.79
N ARG A 196 15.38 4.75 6.70
CA ARG A 196 16.27 4.79 7.87
C ARG A 196 15.54 4.90 9.19
N SER A 197 14.41 5.59 9.23
CA SER A 197 13.73 5.92 10.48
C SER A 197 12.64 4.90 10.82
N HIS A 198 12.39 4.75 12.11
CA HIS A 198 11.27 3.95 12.63
C HIS A 198 10.20 4.84 13.21
N GLY A 199 8.96 4.35 13.22
CA GLY A 199 7.85 5.10 13.80
C GLY A 199 6.51 4.68 13.24
N TYR A 200 5.65 5.66 12.96
CA TYR A 200 4.30 5.42 12.47
C TYR A 200 3.80 6.62 11.64
N VAL A 201 2.69 6.42 10.92
CA VAL A 201 2.00 7.49 10.20
C VAL A 201 0.75 7.88 11.00
N LEU A 202 0.60 9.17 11.30
CA LEU A 202 -0.59 9.74 11.92
C LEU A 202 -1.43 10.42 10.83
N CYS A 203 -2.65 9.95 10.61
CA CYS A 203 -3.58 10.57 9.65
C CYS A 203 -4.66 11.38 10.37
N ASP A 204 -4.70 12.69 10.09
CA ASP A 204 -5.81 13.58 10.43
C ASP A 204 -6.71 13.73 9.20
N ILE A 205 -7.99 13.37 9.34
CA ILE A 205 -8.93 13.27 8.23
C ILE A 205 -10.17 14.10 8.54
N ASP A 206 -10.46 15.06 7.69
CA ASP A 206 -11.70 15.84 7.70
C ASP A 206 -12.39 15.74 6.33
N ARG A 207 -13.45 16.53 6.10
CA ARG A 207 -14.20 16.47 4.82
C ARG A 207 -13.46 17.09 3.64
N GLN A 208 -12.47 17.93 3.89
CA GLN A 208 -11.74 18.71 2.89
C GLN A 208 -10.39 18.09 2.56
N ARG A 209 -9.79 17.34 3.50
CA ARG A 209 -8.45 16.80 3.33
C ARG A 209 -8.14 15.60 4.24
N MET A 210 -7.11 14.87 3.86
CA MET A 210 -6.37 13.94 4.70
C MET A 210 -4.92 14.45 4.83
N ARG A 211 -4.48 14.78 6.04
CA ARG A 211 -3.08 15.07 6.35
C ARG A 211 -2.44 13.84 6.99
N SER A 212 -1.24 13.50 6.54
CA SER A 212 -0.48 12.33 6.97
C SER A 212 0.90 12.77 7.45
N ASP A 213 1.11 12.69 8.76
CA ASP A 213 2.38 13.03 9.41
C ASP A 213 3.19 11.75 9.63
N TYR A 214 4.41 11.72 9.10
CA TYR A 214 5.38 10.64 9.30
C TYR A 214 6.13 10.88 10.62
N ARG A 215 5.68 10.20 11.68
CA ARG A 215 6.12 10.38 13.07
C ARG A 215 7.25 9.41 13.38
N MET A 216 8.47 9.92 13.54
CA MET A 216 9.68 9.11 13.70
C MET A 216 10.22 9.16 15.11
N ILE A 217 10.66 8.01 15.62
CA ILE A 217 11.35 7.83 16.88
C ILE A 217 12.84 8.04 16.62
N SER A 218 13.51 8.82 17.49
CA SER A 218 14.95 9.12 17.30
C SER A 218 15.87 7.90 17.47
N ASP A 219 15.49 6.96 18.33
CA ASP A 219 16.23 5.74 18.61
C ASP A 219 15.29 4.65 19.19
N VAL A 220 15.14 3.54 18.48
CA VAL A 220 14.28 2.41 18.90
C VAL A 220 14.84 1.61 20.06
N THR A 221 16.12 1.76 20.38
CA THR A 221 16.79 1.04 21.48
C THR A 221 16.71 1.79 22.80
N THR A 222 16.33 3.08 22.78
CA THR A 222 16.23 3.93 23.96
C THR A 222 14.77 4.08 24.42
N PRO A 223 14.39 3.57 25.61
CA PRO A 223 13.06 3.79 26.16
C PRO A 223 12.74 5.28 26.33
N GLY A 224 11.57 5.70 25.88
CA GLY A 224 11.15 7.10 25.96
C GLY A 224 11.83 8.04 24.96
N ALA A 225 12.51 7.49 23.94
CA ALA A 225 13.06 8.28 22.86
C ALA A 225 11.99 9.22 22.25
N PRO A 226 12.35 10.49 21.97
CA PRO A 226 11.40 11.48 21.45
C PRO A 226 10.87 11.10 20.07
N VAL A 227 9.65 11.56 19.80
CA VAL A 227 8.98 11.44 18.50
C VAL A 227 8.83 12.80 17.84
N SER A 228 9.29 12.93 16.61
CA SER A 228 9.14 14.14 15.78
C SER A 228 8.43 13.84 14.47
N THR A 229 7.92 14.86 13.79
CA THR A 229 7.43 14.70 12.41
C THR A 229 8.61 14.86 11.46
N LEU A 230 8.91 13.82 10.68
CA LEU A 230 9.94 13.85 9.65
C LEU A 230 9.43 14.54 8.38
N ALA A 231 8.21 14.23 7.96
CA ALA A 231 7.56 14.81 6.80
C ALA A 231 6.03 14.82 6.99
N SER A 232 5.35 15.74 6.32
CA SER A 232 3.88 15.82 6.29
C SER A 232 3.41 15.86 4.85
N PHE A 233 2.32 15.15 4.54
CA PHE A 233 1.68 15.15 3.24
C PHE A 233 0.19 15.41 3.37
N GLU A 234 -0.39 16.07 2.38
CA GLU A 234 -1.82 16.34 2.31
C GLU A 234 -2.41 15.84 0.99
N ILE A 235 -3.58 15.23 1.11
CA ILE A 235 -4.44 14.83 0.01
C ILE A 235 -5.72 15.64 0.15
N ALA A 236 -6.07 16.42 -0.88
CA ALA A 236 -7.27 17.23 -0.87
C ALA A 236 -8.49 16.45 -1.40
N ASP A 237 -9.69 16.77 -0.90
CA ASP A 237 -10.94 16.19 -1.39
C ASP A 237 -11.08 16.37 -2.90
N GLY A 238 -11.39 15.29 -3.60
CA GLY A 238 -11.55 15.24 -5.06
C GLY A 238 -10.24 15.25 -5.85
N ARG A 239 -9.07 15.29 -5.19
CA ARG A 239 -7.76 15.33 -5.86
C ARG A 239 -6.85 14.23 -5.33
N ALA A 240 -6.67 13.18 -6.15
CA ALA A 240 -5.68 12.16 -5.89
C ALA A 240 -4.24 12.70 -6.01
N GLY A 241 -3.32 12.05 -5.30
CA GLY A 241 -1.91 12.43 -5.20
C GLY A 241 -1.59 13.15 -3.88
N GLY A 242 -0.45 12.80 -3.28
CA GLY A 242 0.00 13.38 -2.01
C GLY A 242 0.95 14.56 -2.25
N LEU A 243 0.63 15.74 -1.73
CA LEU A 243 1.47 16.93 -1.81
C LEU A 243 2.16 17.20 -0.47
N PRO A 244 3.40 17.71 -0.44
CA PRO A 244 4.01 18.18 0.80
C PRO A 244 3.12 19.22 1.51
N ALA A 245 3.00 19.10 2.83
CA ALA A 245 2.16 19.95 3.69
C ALA A 245 2.99 20.86 4.62
#